data_AF-A0A4R4TEI0-F1
#
_entry.id   AF-A0A4R4TEI0-F1
#
_cell.length_a   1.000
_cell.length_b   1.000
_cell.length_c   1.000
_cell.angle_alpha   90.00
_cell.angle_beta   90.00
_cell.angle_gamma   90.00
#
_symmetry.space_group_name_H-M   'P 1'
#
loop_
_entity.id
_entity.type
_entity.pdbx_description
1 polymer ?
#
loop_
_entity_poly.entity_id
_entity_poly.type
_entity_poly.pdbx_seq_one_letter_code
_entity_poly.pdbx_strand_id
1 'polypeptide(L)'
;METAVLSVVIPTYNDAHCLELTLRSLTGQTLPAELFEIIVVKDGRLSGYEGIERHGPGLNLRVETLPQRRGRSGARNAGIALASGATVLFLDSDCYADPQLLARHHAFHTERTGPYVLLGNRHEIDWPHLALLLRDEPIPPDLLATRHQDIKFAGLDAAEIAGCMQTPWLFAHSNNASVPRNLLTAVGGFNEEFGKRWGWEDLELFYRVYQHLDRRAEAFEYDLGAVSYHLPQHRDQVSYYQEMFENRPVLRRLHNNIDWEFQSMLPAPEVSAKVRYYRAVIEQCVKAGTGRLAPVWPWLARKLPPTGQVLLIGTGTGEVPVPEGALTFDYQAPPGSGNYHLIGVNIPAGGGALNRVVSVDVWRCLQWHDLCDFLHEATRAAVQVLLVHTAGAEVPHDAMRTPAEIDYLLRALAPAFHVTVEHAGSGITGITVRQRAG
;
A
#
# COMPACT_ATOMS: atom_id res chain seq x y z
N MET A 1 -29.16 -21.83 13.42
CA MET A 1 -29.41 -21.05 12.20
C MET A 1 -28.55 -19.81 12.34
N GLU A 2 -27.45 -19.71 11.60
CA GLU A 2 -26.66 -18.47 11.51
C GLU A 2 -27.51 -17.47 10.72
N THR A 3 -28.10 -16.49 11.41
CA THR A 3 -29.11 -15.59 10.82
C THR A 3 -28.53 -14.30 10.27
N ALA A 4 -27.43 -13.78 10.82
CA ALA A 4 -26.75 -12.60 10.28
C ALA A 4 -25.77 -13.02 9.17
N VAL A 5 -25.88 -12.40 7.99
CA VAL A 5 -24.95 -12.59 6.88
C VAL A 5 -23.81 -11.57 6.97
N LEU A 6 -24.09 -10.38 7.50
CA LEU A 6 -23.17 -9.24 7.56
C LEU A 6 -22.92 -8.78 9.00
N SER A 7 -21.65 -8.76 9.44
CA SER A 7 -21.24 -8.15 10.71
C SER A 7 -20.59 -6.79 10.45
N VAL A 8 -21.19 -5.72 10.96
CA VAL A 8 -20.62 -4.36 10.90
C VAL A 8 -19.70 -4.16 12.11
N VAL A 9 -18.40 -4.05 11.88
CA VAL A 9 -17.39 -3.88 12.93
C VAL A 9 -16.96 -2.41 13.01
N ILE A 10 -17.17 -1.79 14.18
CA ILE A 10 -16.95 -0.37 14.43
C ILE A 10 -15.99 -0.19 15.62
N PRO A 11 -14.69 0.06 15.39
CA PRO A 11 -13.79 0.46 16.47
C PRO A 11 -14.09 1.90 16.90
N THR A 12 -13.93 2.20 18.20
CA THR A 12 -14.09 3.57 18.71
C THR A 12 -13.11 3.88 19.84
N TYR A 13 -12.60 5.10 19.87
CA TYR A 13 -11.72 5.63 20.91
C TYR A 13 -11.90 7.14 21.07
N ASN A 14 -12.41 7.59 22.22
CA ASN A 14 -12.69 9.00 22.54
C ASN A 14 -13.63 9.71 21.54
N ASP A 15 -14.58 8.96 20.98
CA ASP A 15 -15.41 9.46 19.87
C ASP A 15 -16.89 9.07 20.03
N ALA A 16 -17.40 9.16 21.25
CA ALA A 16 -18.78 8.78 21.55
C ALA A 16 -19.80 9.61 20.75
N HIS A 17 -19.58 10.91 20.60
CA HIS A 17 -20.51 11.81 19.91
C HIS A 17 -20.71 11.46 18.42
N CYS A 18 -19.65 11.13 17.69
CA CYS A 18 -19.78 10.66 16.32
C CYS A 18 -20.41 9.27 16.27
N LEU A 19 -20.07 8.38 17.22
CA LEU A 19 -20.69 7.06 17.31
C LEU A 19 -22.22 7.14 17.48
N GLU A 20 -22.73 8.13 18.21
CA GLU A 20 -24.18 8.37 18.31
C GLU A 20 -24.82 8.57 16.94
N LEU A 21 -24.22 9.41 16.08
CA LEU A 21 -24.71 9.67 14.72
C LEU A 21 -24.53 8.45 13.82
N THR A 22 -23.42 7.74 13.95
CA THR A 22 -23.15 6.49 13.22
C THR A 22 -24.22 5.45 13.53
N LEU A 23 -24.49 5.16 14.80
CA LEU A 23 -25.55 4.23 15.21
C LEU A 23 -26.93 4.70 14.74
N ARG A 24 -27.22 6.00 14.82
CA ARG A 24 -28.48 6.56 14.34
C ARG A 24 -28.66 6.30 12.84
N SER A 25 -27.64 6.55 12.02
CA SER A 25 -27.70 6.30 10.57
C SER A 25 -27.93 4.83 10.21
N LEU A 26 -27.42 3.91 11.06
CA LEU A 26 -27.58 2.47 10.87
C LEU A 26 -29.02 1.99 11.16
N THR A 27 -29.82 2.75 11.91
CA THR A 27 -31.25 2.46 12.10
C THR A 27 -32.08 2.68 10.83
N GLY A 28 -31.58 3.50 9.90
CA GLY A 28 -32.25 3.85 8.64
C GLY A 28 -31.89 2.96 7.46
N GLN A 29 -31.22 1.83 7.69
CA GLN A 29 -30.77 0.94 6.61
C GLN A 29 -31.96 0.20 5.98
N THR A 30 -31.88 0.01 4.67
CA THR A 30 -32.89 -0.71 3.89
C THR A 30 -32.72 -2.24 3.91
N LEU A 31 -31.55 -2.72 4.33
CA LEU A 31 -31.34 -4.13 4.63
C LEU A 31 -32.15 -4.51 5.89
N PRO A 32 -32.92 -5.62 5.89
CA PRO A 32 -33.61 -6.09 7.09
C PRO A 32 -32.67 -6.34 8.29
N ALA A 33 -33.10 -5.93 9.49
CA ALA A 33 -32.30 -5.95 10.71
C ALA A 33 -31.82 -7.35 11.14
N GLU A 34 -32.53 -8.40 10.74
CA GLU A 34 -32.16 -9.79 10.98
C GLU A 34 -30.97 -10.28 10.15
N LEU A 35 -30.64 -9.59 9.05
CA LEU A 35 -29.56 -9.98 8.13
C LEU A 35 -28.20 -9.38 8.52
N PHE A 36 -28.17 -8.48 9.50
CA PHE A 36 -26.93 -7.88 9.97
C PHE A 36 -26.86 -7.74 11.49
N GLU A 37 -25.63 -7.63 11.98
CA GLU A 37 -25.34 -7.28 13.37
C GLU A 37 -24.32 -6.13 13.41
N ILE A 38 -24.30 -5.40 14.51
CA ILE A 38 -23.36 -4.29 14.73
C ILE A 38 -22.54 -4.61 15.96
N ILE A 39 -21.21 -4.55 15.79
CA ILE A 39 -20.24 -4.82 16.84
C ILE A 39 -19.39 -3.57 17.02
N VAL A 40 -19.70 -2.83 18.07
CA VAL A 40 -18.90 -1.68 18.50
C VAL A 40 -17.83 -2.18 19.45
N VAL A 41 -16.57 -1.83 19.19
CA VAL A 41 -15.44 -2.17 20.07
C VAL A 41 -14.81 -0.90 20.61
N LYS A 42 -14.99 -0.64 21.91
CA LYS A 42 -14.32 0.45 22.63
C LYS A 42 -12.87 0.04 22.93
N ASP A 43 -11.92 0.79 22.39
CA ASP A 43 -10.48 0.51 22.52
C ASP A 43 -9.90 0.98 23.87
N GLY A 44 -10.36 0.34 24.94
CA GLY A 44 -10.01 0.66 26.32
C GLY A 44 -11.21 1.10 27.15
N ARG A 45 -10.95 1.37 28.44
CA ARG A 45 -11.97 1.92 29.37
C ARG A 45 -12.07 3.43 29.18
N LEU A 46 -13.18 3.87 28.61
CA LEU A 46 -13.43 5.26 28.21
C LEU A 46 -14.73 5.77 28.86
N SER A 47 -14.77 7.06 29.18
CA SER A 47 -15.98 7.77 29.62
C SER A 47 -16.75 8.36 28.43
N GLY A 48 -18.03 8.70 28.60
CA GLY A 48 -18.85 9.36 27.59
C GLY A 48 -19.64 8.41 26.69
N TYR A 49 -19.56 7.11 26.91
CA TYR A 49 -20.30 6.08 26.18
C TYR A 49 -21.55 5.59 26.94
N GLU A 50 -21.91 6.25 28.04
CA GLU A 50 -23.03 5.86 28.88
C GLU A 50 -24.37 5.95 28.13
N GLY A 51 -25.00 4.79 27.93
CA GLY A 51 -26.27 4.66 27.22
C GLY A 51 -26.13 4.83 25.70
N ILE A 52 -24.95 4.61 25.13
CA ILE A 52 -24.70 4.69 23.69
C ILE A 52 -25.68 3.81 22.88
N GLU A 53 -26.15 2.71 23.46
CA GLU A 53 -27.09 1.77 22.87
C GLU A 53 -28.44 2.42 22.52
N ARG A 54 -28.83 3.50 23.22
CA ARG A 54 -30.09 4.22 22.96
C ARG A 54 -30.14 4.89 21.58
N HIS A 55 -28.98 5.08 20.94
CA HIS A 55 -28.87 5.72 19.62
C HIS A 55 -29.04 4.73 18.46
N GLY A 56 -29.10 3.43 18.76
CA GLY A 56 -29.35 2.37 17.77
C GLY A 56 -30.58 1.51 18.10
N PRO A 57 -31.77 2.08 18.39
CA PRO A 57 -32.94 1.30 18.75
C PRO A 57 -33.31 0.29 17.64
N GLY A 58 -33.58 -0.95 18.04
CA GLY A 58 -33.95 -2.03 17.11
C GLY A 58 -32.77 -2.70 16.40
N LEU A 59 -31.55 -2.17 16.53
CA LEU A 59 -30.36 -2.81 15.99
C LEU A 59 -29.97 -4.02 16.83
N ASN A 60 -29.49 -5.08 16.16
CA ASN A 60 -28.75 -6.15 16.82
C ASN A 60 -27.34 -5.63 17.17
N LEU A 61 -27.27 -4.83 18.24
CA LEU A 61 -26.09 -4.09 18.67
C LEU A 61 -25.38 -4.81 19.83
N ARG A 62 -24.10 -5.08 19.64
CA ARG A 62 -23.16 -5.51 20.67
C ARG A 62 -22.11 -4.43 20.91
N VAL A 63 -21.92 -4.06 22.17
CA VAL A 63 -20.85 -3.12 22.58
C VAL A 63 -19.85 -3.88 23.45
N GLU A 64 -18.63 -4.03 22.94
CA GLU A 64 -17.51 -4.67 23.64
C GLU A 64 -16.54 -3.60 24.17
N THR A 65 -15.97 -3.81 25.36
CA THR A 65 -14.97 -2.89 25.93
C THR A 65 -13.67 -3.64 26.14
N LEU A 66 -12.61 -3.25 25.43
CA LEU A 66 -11.30 -3.83 25.68
C LEU A 66 -10.79 -3.41 27.06
N PRO A 67 -10.15 -4.33 27.81
CA PRO A 67 -9.65 -4.02 29.16
C PRO A 67 -8.55 -2.95 29.14
N GLN A 68 -7.85 -2.82 28.02
CA GLN A 68 -6.79 -1.85 27.77
C GLN A 68 -6.78 -1.43 26.29
N ARG A 69 -6.25 -0.24 26.00
CA ARG A 69 -6.08 0.27 24.63
C ARG A 69 -5.06 -0.57 23.86
N ARG A 70 -5.49 -1.18 22.75
CA ARG A 70 -4.71 -2.00 21.82
C ARG A 70 -4.51 -1.34 20.45
N GLY A 71 -5.11 -0.18 20.21
CA GLY A 71 -5.07 0.52 18.93
C GLY A 71 -6.12 0.00 17.94
N ARG A 72 -6.23 0.67 16.78
CA ARG A 72 -7.26 0.37 15.76
C ARG A 72 -7.20 -1.09 15.30
N SER A 73 -6.00 -1.61 15.01
CA SER A 73 -5.80 -3.00 14.62
C SER A 73 -6.36 -3.98 15.66
N GLY A 74 -6.02 -3.80 16.94
CA GLY A 74 -6.47 -4.67 18.01
C GLY A 74 -7.97 -4.58 18.27
N ALA A 75 -8.56 -3.39 18.15
CA ALA A 75 -10.00 -3.19 18.25
C ALA A 75 -10.76 -3.85 17.10
N ARG A 76 -10.30 -3.70 15.86
CA ARG A 76 -10.90 -4.38 14.71
C ARG A 76 -10.76 -5.89 14.80
N ASN A 77 -9.60 -6.41 15.22
CA ASN A 77 -9.39 -7.85 15.43
C ASN A 77 -10.34 -8.42 16.49
N ALA A 78 -10.56 -7.69 17.59
CA ALA A 78 -11.56 -8.09 18.58
C ALA A 78 -12.98 -8.12 17.95
N GLY A 79 -13.32 -7.12 17.13
CA GLY A 79 -14.60 -7.11 16.42
C GLY A 79 -14.76 -8.28 15.43
N ILE A 80 -13.73 -8.60 14.66
CA ILE A 80 -13.69 -9.76 13.75
C ILE A 80 -13.91 -11.07 14.53
N ALA A 81 -13.30 -11.20 15.71
CA ALA A 81 -13.46 -12.39 16.55
C ALA A 81 -14.87 -12.55 17.13
N LEU A 82 -15.59 -11.43 17.31
CA LEU A 82 -16.97 -11.43 17.80
C LEU A 82 -18.01 -11.58 16.68
N ALA A 83 -17.62 -11.33 15.43
CA ALA A 83 -18.48 -11.41 14.26
C ALA A 83 -19.00 -12.83 14.04
N SER A 84 -20.33 -12.96 13.93
CA SER A 84 -21.04 -14.18 13.57
C SER A 84 -21.33 -14.28 12.07
N GLY A 85 -21.40 -13.13 11.38
CA GLY A 85 -21.66 -13.03 9.95
C GLY A 85 -20.57 -13.68 9.08
N ALA A 86 -20.98 -14.16 7.90
CA ALA A 86 -20.06 -14.69 6.90
C ALA A 86 -19.16 -13.58 6.31
N THR A 87 -19.67 -12.35 6.28
CA THR A 87 -18.96 -11.15 5.80
C THR A 87 -18.80 -10.15 6.93
N VAL A 88 -17.64 -9.51 7.01
CA VAL A 88 -17.38 -8.36 7.87
C VAL A 88 -17.38 -7.10 7.01
N LEU A 89 -18.18 -6.09 7.37
CA LEU A 89 -18.06 -4.72 6.88
C LEU A 89 -17.39 -3.88 7.97
N PHE A 90 -16.30 -3.21 7.65
CA PHE A 90 -15.70 -2.24 8.55
C PHE A 90 -16.29 -0.86 8.31
N LEU A 91 -16.70 -0.19 9.39
CA LEU A 91 -17.02 1.23 9.44
C LEU A 91 -16.24 1.88 10.58
N ASP A 92 -15.89 3.16 10.46
CA ASP A 92 -15.35 3.92 11.58
C ASP A 92 -16.48 4.52 12.45
N SER A 93 -16.19 4.94 13.68
CA SER A 93 -17.19 5.53 14.58
C SER A 93 -17.69 6.90 14.14
N ASP A 94 -17.04 7.49 13.14
CA ASP A 94 -17.36 8.78 12.52
C ASP A 94 -17.89 8.62 11.09
N CYS A 95 -18.69 7.59 10.84
CA CYS A 95 -19.36 7.34 9.57
C CYS A 95 -20.88 7.45 9.68
N TYR A 96 -21.47 8.40 8.97
CA TYR A 96 -22.91 8.37 8.70
C TYR A 96 -23.17 7.47 7.47
N ALA A 97 -23.87 6.36 7.67
CA ALA A 97 -24.17 5.38 6.62
C ALA A 97 -25.34 5.87 5.73
N ASP A 98 -25.16 5.80 4.41
CA ASP A 98 -26.28 5.96 3.49
C ASP A 98 -27.31 4.81 3.66
N PRO A 99 -28.63 5.04 3.53
CA PRO A 99 -29.66 3.99 3.70
C PRO A 99 -29.46 2.72 2.86
N GLN A 100 -28.73 2.81 1.74
CA GLN A 100 -28.43 1.67 0.86
C GLN A 100 -27.13 0.95 1.19
N LEU A 101 -26.28 1.50 2.08
CA LEU A 101 -24.92 1.01 2.32
C LEU A 101 -24.89 -0.48 2.65
N LEU A 102 -25.61 -0.91 3.69
CA LEU A 102 -25.59 -2.32 4.09
C LEU A 102 -26.19 -3.25 3.03
N ALA A 103 -27.25 -2.81 2.35
CA ALA A 103 -27.91 -3.60 1.31
C ALA A 103 -26.98 -3.88 0.13
N ARG A 104 -26.16 -2.89 -0.27
CA ARG A 104 -25.20 -3.04 -1.38
C ARG A 104 -24.04 -3.97 -1.02
N HIS A 105 -23.47 -3.82 0.17
CA HIS A 105 -22.46 -4.76 0.66
C HIS A 105 -23.03 -6.18 0.77
N HIS A 106 -24.22 -6.35 1.34
CA HIS A 106 -24.87 -7.65 1.44
C HIS A 106 -25.14 -8.28 0.07
N ALA A 107 -25.74 -7.54 -0.87
CA ALA A 107 -26.03 -8.02 -2.22
C ALA A 107 -24.75 -8.47 -2.94
N PHE A 108 -23.67 -7.68 -2.87
CA PHE A 108 -22.40 -8.02 -3.50
C PHE A 108 -21.87 -9.40 -3.06
N HIS A 109 -21.91 -9.69 -1.76
CA HIS A 109 -21.40 -10.95 -1.21
C HIS A 109 -22.36 -12.13 -1.36
N THR A 110 -23.66 -11.88 -1.47
CA THR A 110 -24.67 -12.96 -1.61
C THR A 110 -24.92 -13.35 -3.06
N GLU A 111 -24.73 -12.44 -4.01
CA GLU A 111 -24.89 -12.68 -5.45
C GLU A 111 -23.63 -13.27 -6.10
N ARG A 112 -22.49 -13.26 -5.39
CA ARG A 112 -21.20 -13.73 -5.90
C ARG A 112 -20.70 -14.92 -5.10
N THR A 113 -20.06 -15.86 -5.78
CA THR A 113 -19.36 -16.98 -5.14
C THR A 113 -17.85 -16.78 -5.26
N GLY A 114 -17.17 -16.55 -4.14
CA GLY A 114 -15.72 -16.36 -4.11
C GLY A 114 -15.26 -15.38 -3.03
N PRO A 115 -13.95 -15.27 -2.81
CA PRO A 115 -13.36 -14.43 -1.78
C PRO A 115 -13.23 -12.96 -2.26
N TYR A 116 -14.35 -12.34 -2.62
CA TYR A 116 -14.37 -10.98 -3.15
C TYR A 116 -14.29 -9.93 -2.04
N VAL A 117 -13.76 -8.75 -2.36
CA VAL A 117 -13.68 -7.59 -1.48
C VAL A 117 -14.47 -6.45 -2.13
N LEU A 118 -15.39 -5.85 -1.39
CA LEU A 118 -16.07 -4.63 -1.84
C LEU A 118 -15.50 -3.42 -1.12
N LEU A 119 -15.04 -2.44 -1.88
CA LEU A 119 -14.66 -1.11 -1.42
C LEU A 119 -15.85 -0.17 -1.66
N GLY A 120 -16.26 0.54 -0.62
CA GLY A 120 -17.32 1.53 -0.71
C GLY A 120 -16.80 2.95 -0.92
N ASN A 121 -17.71 3.81 -1.37
CA ASN A 121 -17.49 5.22 -1.61
C ASN A 121 -17.61 6.01 -0.29
N ARG A 122 -16.57 6.79 0.03
CA ARG A 122 -16.49 7.62 1.23
C ARG A 122 -16.50 9.09 0.82
N HIS A 123 -17.57 9.80 1.14
CA HIS A 123 -17.63 11.24 1.01
C HIS A 123 -17.08 11.91 2.26
N GLU A 124 -16.04 12.72 2.12
CA GLU A 124 -15.71 13.73 3.14
C GLU A 124 -16.80 14.79 3.09
N ILE A 125 -17.33 15.22 4.24
CA ILE A 125 -18.41 16.21 4.29
C ILE A 125 -18.00 17.43 5.12
N ASP A 126 -18.69 18.56 4.91
CA ASP A 126 -18.46 19.81 5.64
C ASP A 126 -19.73 20.34 6.32
N TRP A 127 -19.70 21.59 6.80
CA TRP A 127 -20.76 22.19 7.61
C TRP A 127 -22.18 22.14 6.97
N PRO A 128 -22.38 22.56 5.70
CA PRO A 128 -23.66 22.40 5.01
C PRO A 128 -24.21 20.96 5.03
N HIS A 129 -23.36 19.97 4.73
CA HIS A 129 -23.74 18.57 4.71
C HIS A 129 -24.10 18.06 6.11
N LEU A 130 -23.26 18.37 7.11
CA LEU A 130 -23.49 17.97 8.50
C LEU A 130 -24.81 18.56 9.03
N ALA A 131 -25.14 19.81 8.68
CA ALA A 131 -26.39 20.43 9.09
C ALA A 131 -27.63 19.66 8.60
N LEU A 132 -27.57 19.05 7.41
CA LEU A 132 -28.62 18.19 6.87
C LEU A 132 -28.69 16.87 7.63
N LEU A 133 -27.55 16.20 7.81
CA LEU A 133 -27.48 14.92 8.53
C LEU A 133 -27.95 15.04 9.99
N LEU A 134 -27.67 16.16 10.66
CA LEU A 134 -28.13 16.42 12.03
C LEU A 134 -29.66 16.51 12.12
N ARG A 135 -30.34 16.89 11.03
CA ARG A 135 -31.80 16.93 10.88
C ARG A 135 -32.39 15.68 10.23
N ASP A 136 -31.55 14.68 9.97
CA ASP A 136 -31.89 13.46 9.23
C ASP A 136 -32.49 13.76 7.84
N GLU A 137 -32.00 14.83 7.20
CA GLU A 137 -32.33 15.22 5.84
C GLU A 137 -31.29 14.63 4.86
N PRO A 138 -31.71 14.14 3.68
CA PRO A 138 -30.78 13.64 2.67
C PRO A 138 -29.91 14.77 2.12
N ILE A 139 -28.66 14.45 1.80
CA ILE A 139 -27.75 15.37 1.15
C ILE A 139 -28.08 15.43 -0.36
N PRO A 140 -28.39 16.62 -0.92
CA PRO A 140 -28.61 16.77 -2.36
C PRO A 140 -27.37 16.38 -3.19
N PRO A 141 -27.53 15.67 -4.33
CA PRO A 141 -26.40 15.24 -5.16
C PRO A 141 -25.51 16.38 -5.67
N ASP A 142 -26.09 17.55 -5.95
CA ASP A 142 -25.37 18.75 -6.39
C ASP A 142 -24.45 19.29 -5.29
N LEU A 143 -24.84 19.15 -4.02
CA LEU A 143 -24.00 19.55 -2.90
C LEU A 143 -22.75 18.66 -2.81
N LEU A 144 -22.90 17.33 -3.03
CA LEU A 144 -21.79 16.38 -3.09
C LEU A 144 -20.87 16.60 -4.29
N ALA A 145 -21.44 16.97 -5.44
CA ALA A 145 -20.69 17.16 -6.69
C ALA A 145 -19.70 18.34 -6.64
N THR A 146 -19.93 19.33 -5.77
CA THR A 146 -19.14 20.57 -5.78
C THR A 146 -17.76 20.44 -5.16
N ARG A 147 -17.52 19.49 -4.23
CA ARG A 147 -16.22 19.41 -3.51
C ARG A 147 -15.78 18.04 -2.98
N HIS A 148 -16.53 16.96 -3.13
CA HIS A 148 -16.23 15.75 -2.35
C HIS A 148 -16.32 14.47 -3.17
N GLN A 149 -15.34 14.25 -4.04
CA GLN A 149 -15.02 12.91 -4.50
C GLN A 149 -14.36 12.13 -3.36
N ASP A 150 -14.48 10.81 -3.41
CA ASP A 150 -13.76 9.92 -2.50
C ASP A 150 -12.28 10.31 -2.46
N ILE A 151 -11.72 10.53 -1.26
CA ILE A 151 -10.32 10.96 -1.10
C ILE A 151 -9.34 10.01 -1.80
N LYS A 152 -9.72 8.73 -1.93
CA LYS A 152 -8.97 7.70 -2.65
C LYS A 152 -8.73 8.04 -4.13
N PHE A 153 -9.68 8.75 -4.73
CA PHE A 153 -9.79 8.99 -6.16
C PHE A 153 -10.05 10.47 -6.49
N ALA A 154 -9.71 11.37 -5.57
CA ALA A 154 -9.97 12.79 -5.75
C ALA A 154 -9.25 13.33 -7.00
N GLY A 155 -10.02 13.96 -7.89
CA GLY A 155 -9.57 14.51 -9.16
C GLY A 155 -9.51 13.51 -10.31
N LEU A 156 -9.91 12.24 -10.10
CA LEU A 156 -9.84 11.21 -11.12
C LEU A 156 -11.18 11.00 -11.84
N ASP A 157 -11.11 10.65 -13.11
CA ASP A 157 -12.26 10.15 -13.87
C ASP A 157 -12.46 8.63 -13.71
N ALA A 158 -13.54 8.10 -14.30
CA ALA A 158 -13.88 6.68 -14.18
C ALA A 158 -12.82 5.74 -14.79
N ALA A 159 -12.13 6.15 -15.86
CA ALA A 159 -11.10 5.34 -16.49
C ALA A 159 -9.82 5.32 -15.64
N GLU A 160 -9.47 6.44 -15.03
CA GLU A 160 -8.34 6.55 -14.10
C GLU A 160 -8.58 5.74 -12.82
N ILE A 161 -9.80 5.76 -12.28
CA ILE A 161 -10.22 4.89 -11.15
C ILE A 161 -10.08 3.41 -11.53
N ALA A 162 -10.54 3.01 -12.71
CA ALA A 162 -10.40 1.64 -13.19
C ALA A 162 -8.91 1.22 -13.31
N GLY A 163 -8.03 2.15 -13.70
CA GLY A 163 -6.58 1.93 -13.70
C GLY A 163 -6.01 1.68 -12.29
N CYS A 164 -6.49 2.43 -11.30
CA CYS A 164 -6.10 2.28 -9.89
C CYS A 164 -6.49 0.91 -9.30
N MET A 165 -7.61 0.34 -9.76
CA MET A 165 -8.11 -0.96 -9.31
C MET A 165 -7.26 -2.16 -9.74
N GLN A 166 -6.19 -1.97 -10.52
CA GLN A 166 -5.17 -3.00 -10.75
C GLN A 166 -4.23 -3.20 -9.54
N THR A 167 -4.24 -2.25 -8.59
CA THR A 167 -3.57 -2.33 -7.28
C THR A 167 -4.56 -1.95 -6.18
N PRO A 168 -5.68 -2.70 -6.05
CA PRO A 168 -6.84 -2.25 -5.29
C PRO A 168 -6.56 -2.16 -3.78
N TRP A 169 -5.58 -2.91 -3.29
CA TRP A 169 -5.12 -2.87 -1.90
C TRP A 169 -4.61 -1.50 -1.44
N LEU A 170 -4.14 -0.64 -2.36
CA LEU A 170 -3.73 0.75 -2.05
C LEU A 170 -4.91 1.66 -1.71
N PHE A 171 -6.12 1.25 -2.09
CA PHE A 171 -7.35 2.02 -1.98
C PHE A 171 -8.34 1.35 -1.01
N ALA A 172 -7.92 0.26 -0.36
CA ALA A 172 -8.79 -0.47 0.53
C ALA A 172 -8.65 0.10 1.96
N HIS A 173 -9.59 0.97 2.33
CA HIS A 173 -9.64 1.59 3.66
C HIS A 173 -10.79 0.98 4.47
N SER A 174 -10.51 0.58 5.71
CA SER A 174 -11.48 -0.09 6.59
C SER A 174 -12.51 0.88 7.21
N ASN A 175 -12.66 2.06 6.62
CA ASN A 175 -13.76 2.98 6.84
C ASN A 175 -15.06 2.53 6.13
N ASN A 176 -14.91 1.87 4.98
CA ASN A 176 -16.03 1.42 4.16
C ASN A 176 -15.53 0.31 3.23
N ALA A 177 -15.28 -0.87 3.80
CA ALA A 177 -14.83 -2.03 3.06
C ALA A 177 -15.36 -3.31 3.69
N SER A 178 -15.78 -4.25 2.84
CA SER A 178 -16.32 -5.54 3.29
C SER A 178 -15.56 -6.72 2.72
N VAL A 179 -15.33 -7.71 3.57
CA VAL A 179 -14.48 -8.87 3.31
C VAL A 179 -15.10 -10.12 3.92
N PRO A 180 -15.03 -11.29 3.27
CA PRO A 180 -15.39 -12.55 3.88
C PRO A 180 -14.59 -12.79 5.16
N ARG A 181 -15.27 -13.17 6.25
CA ARG A 181 -14.66 -13.36 7.57
C ARG A 181 -13.59 -14.45 7.56
N ASN A 182 -13.80 -15.51 6.78
CA ASN A 182 -12.82 -16.59 6.59
C ASN A 182 -11.53 -16.09 5.93
N LEU A 183 -11.60 -15.13 5.00
CA LEU A 183 -10.45 -14.52 4.35
C LEU A 183 -9.66 -13.65 5.33
N LEU A 184 -10.34 -12.84 6.15
CA LEU A 184 -9.72 -12.09 7.24
C LEU A 184 -8.99 -13.01 8.23
N THR A 185 -9.62 -14.14 8.58
CA THR A 185 -9.03 -15.15 9.47
C THR A 185 -7.83 -15.82 8.82
N ALA A 186 -7.91 -16.17 7.53
CA ALA A 186 -6.84 -16.83 6.79
C ALA A 186 -5.58 -15.97 6.67
N VAL A 187 -5.72 -14.65 6.55
CA VAL A 187 -4.56 -13.74 6.54
C VAL A 187 -4.09 -13.34 7.94
N GLY A 188 -4.87 -13.62 8.99
CA GLY A 188 -4.52 -13.33 10.38
C GLY A 188 -5.00 -11.97 10.91
N GLY A 189 -6.00 -11.36 10.28
CA GLY A 189 -6.55 -10.06 10.69
C GLY A 189 -5.57 -8.90 10.52
N PHE A 190 -5.84 -7.76 11.16
CA PHE A 190 -4.96 -6.59 11.17
C PHE A 190 -3.67 -6.87 11.93
N ASN A 191 -2.55 -6.33 11.46
CA ASN A 191 -1.29 -6.43 12.19
C ASN A 191 -1.30 -5.50 13.42
N GLU A 192 -1.17 -6.07 14.62
CA GLU A 192 -1.17 -5.32 15.88
C GLU A 192 0.18 -4.68 16.23
N GLU A 193 1.25 -4.93 15.47
CA GLU A 193 2.56 -4.32 15.68
C GLU A 193 2.58 -2.80 15.40
N PHE A 194 1.65 -2.31 14.58
CA PHE A 194 1.42 -0.87 14.44
C PHE A 194 1.03 -0.22 15.79
N GLY A 195 0.49 -1.01 16.71
CA GLY A 195 0.20 -0.61 18.08
C GLY A 195 -0.85 0.49 18.13
N LYS A 196 -0.57 1.53 18.91
CA LYS A 196 -1.49 2.66 19.15
C LYS A 196 -1.35 3.79 18.12
N ARG A 197 -0.38 3.68 17.22
CA ARG A 197 -0.05 4.68 16.19
C ARG A 197 -0.99 4.56 15.01
N TRP A 198 -1.28 5.67 14.37
CA TRP A 198 -2.12 5.74 13.20
C TRP A 198 -1.35 5.46 11.90
N GLY A 199 -2.00 4.72 10.99
CA GLY A 199 -1.65 4.63 9.59
C GLY A 199 -0.93 3.35 9.17
N TRP A 200 -1.15 3.01 7.90
CA TRP A 200 -0.69 1.82 7.15
C TRP A 200 -1.38 0.50 7.47
N GLU A 201 -2.12 0.40 8.57
CA GLU A 201 -2.73 -0.87 9.00
C GLU A 201 -3.76 -1.41 8.01
N ASP A 202 -4.50 -0.52 7.36
CA ASP A 202 -5.49 -0.87 6.34
C ASP A 202 -4.80 -1.44 5.09
N LEU A 203 -3.88 -0.66 4.51
CA LEU A 203 -3.13 -1.05 3.31
C LEU A 203 -2.36 -2.36 3.55
N GLU A 204 -1.78 -2.54 4.75
CA GLU A 204 -1.03 -3.75 5.11
C GLU A 204 -1.93 -4.98 5.17
N LEU A 205 -3.11 -4.89 5.81
CA LEU A 205 -4.10 -5.97 5.81
C LEU A 205 -4.52 -6.32 4.38
N PHE A 206 -4.96 -5.33 3.62
CA PHE A 206 -5.50 -5.57 2.28
C PHE A 206 -4.43 -5.98 1.28
N TYR A 207 -3.15 -5.63 1.52
CA TYR A 207 -2.04 -6.20 0.76
C TYR A 207 -1.88 -7.70 1.03
N ARG A 208 -1.95 -8.14 2.29
CA ARG A 208 -1.93 -9.58 2.61
C ARG A 208 -3.14 -10.31 2.04
N VAL A 209 -4.33 -9.70 2.05
CA VAL A 209 -5.52 -10.23 1.35
C VAL A 209 -5.24 -10.36 -0.15
N TYR A 210 -4.74 -9.30 -0.78
CA TYR A 210 -4.40 -9.30 -2.21
C TYR A 210 -3.35 -10.38 -2.55
N GLN A 211 -2.32 -10.57 -1.72
CA GLN A 211 -1.33 -11.64 -1.90
C GLN A 211 -1.92 -13.03 -1.71
N HIS A 212 -2.78 -13.23 -0.70
CA HIS A 212 -3.46 -14.50 -0.45
C HIS A 212 -4.37 -14.91 -1.61
N LEU A 213 -4.87 -13.94 -2.36
CA LEU A 213 -5.66 -14.13 -3.58
C LEU A 213 -4.81 -14.23 -4.84
N ASP A 214 -3.50 -14.53 -4.72
CA ASP A 214 -2.55 -14.60 -5.84
C ASP A 214 -2.48 -13.31 -6.66
N ARG A 215 -2.65 -12.15 -6.01
CA ARG A 215 -2.62 -10.81 -6.65
C ARG A 215 -3.74 -10.60 -7.68
N ARG A 216 -4.86 -11.33 -7.54
CA ARG A 216 -6.08 -11.15 -8.35
C ARG A 216 -6.78 -9.84 -8.04
N ALA A 217 -6.49 -8.81 -8.83
CA ALA A 217 -7.08 -7.49 -8.68
C ALA A 217 -8.60 -7.51 -8.93
N GLU A 218 -9.06 -8.40 -9.82
CA GLU A 218 -10.47 -8.64 -10.13
C GLU A 218 -11.29 -9.19 -8.94
N ALA A 219 -10.62 -9.63 -7.87
CA ALA A 219 -11.31 -9.99 -6.64
C ALA A 219 -11.77 -8.76 -5.84
N PHE A 220 -11.34 -7.56 -6.20
CA PHE A 220 -11.74 -6.31 -5.56
C PHE A 220 -12.66 -5.53 -6.50
N GLU A 221 -13.75 -5.01 -5.97
CA GLU A 221 -14.66 -4.11 -6.68
C GLU A 221 -14.83 -2.82 -5.89
N TYR A 222 -15.03 -1.70 -6.60
CA TYR A 222 -15.35 -0.41 -5.99
C TYR A 222 -16.76 0.00 -6.39
N ASP A 223 -17.62 0.19 -5.40
CA ASP A 223 -19.03 0.53 -5.61
C ASP A 223 -19.30 1.99 -5.22
N LEU A 224 -19.52 2.83 -6.23
CA LEU A 224 -19.85 4.25 -6.08
C LEU A 224 -21.14 4.49 -5.29
N GLY A 225 -22.08 3.53 -5.30
CA GLY A 225 -23.35 3.62 -4.59
C GLY A 225 -23.29 3.11 -3.15
N ALA A 226 -22.22 2.40 -2.76
CA ALA A 226 -22.02 1.94 -1.37
C ALA A 226 -21.44 3.10 -0.54
N VAL A 227 -22.30 4.08 -0.22
CA VAL A 227 -21.90 5.38 0.30
C VAL A 227 -21.82 5.43 1.83
N SER A 228 -20.72 5.98 2.34
CA SER A 228 -20.60 6.50 3.71
C SER A 228 -20.18 7.97 3.70
N TYR A 229 -20.69 8.75 4.64
CA TYR A 229 -20.29 10.14 4.86
C TYR A 229 -19.39 10.21 6.09
N HIS A 230 -18.17 10.69 5.92
CA HIS A 230 -17.22 10.80 7.01
C HIS A 230 -17.46 12.09 7.80
N LEU A 231 -17.92 11.94 9.04
CA LEU A 231 -18.30 13.03 9.91
C LEU A 231 -17.08 13.93 10.24
N PRO A 232 -17.27 15.26 10.36
CA PRO A 232 -16.22 16.16 10.82
C PRO A 232 -15.88 15.86 12.29
N GLN A 233 -14.62 15.53 12.57
CA GLN A 233 -14.10 15.38 13.92
C GLN A 233 -12.75 16.09 14.08
N HIS A 234 -12.30 16.26 15.32
CA HIS A 234 -10.98 16.85 15.60
C HIS A 234 -9.87 15.98 15.01
N ARG A 235 -9.01 16.58 14.18
CA ARG A 235 -7.85 15.90 13.59
C ARG A 235 -6.57 16.65 13.91
N ASP A 236 -5.63 15.99 14.58
CA ASP A 236 -4.25 16.46 14.67
C ASP A 236 -3.45 15.88 13.50
N GLN A 237 -3.49 16.59 12.37
CA GLN A 237 -2.84 16.15 11.14
C GLN A 237 -1.33 15.98 11.33
N VAL A 238 -0.69 16.81 12.16
CA VAL A 238 0.76 16.74 12.38
C VAL A 238 1.11 15.44 13.10
N SER A 239 0.38 15.12 14.18
CA SER A 239 0.56 13.85 14.90
C SER A 239 0.32 12.66 13.98
N TYR A 240 -0.74 12.69 13.16
CA TYR A 240 -1.06 11.60 12.24
C TYR A 240 0.04 11.33 11.22
N TYR A 241 0.58 12.38 10.58
CA TYR A 241 1.69 12.20 9.66
C TYR A 241 2.93 11.66 10.39
N GLN A 242 3.25 12.19 11.57
CA GLN A 242 4.40 11.69 12.35
C GLN A 242 4.26 10.21 12.71
N GLU A 243 3.08 9.80 13.20
CA GLU A 243 2.78 8.40 13.53
C GLU A 243 2.88 7.48 12.30
N MET A 244 2.40 7.93 11.13
CA MET A 244 2.59 7.21 9.87
C MET A 244 4.08 7.02 9.55
N PHE A 245 4.90 8.07 9.70
CA PHE A 245 6.34 7.97 9.44
C PHE A 245 7.03 7.00 10.40
N GLU A 246 6.65 7.02 11.68
CA GLU A 246 7.18 6.12 12.71
C GLU A 246 6.81 4.65 12.48
N ASN A 247 5.77 4.37 11.68
CA ASN A 247 5.39 3.02 11.27
C ASN A 247 6.17 2.49 10.05
N ARG A 248 6.93 3.33 9.34
CA ARG A 248 7.72 2.90 8.16
C ARG A 248 8.71 1.75 8.43
N PRO A 249 9.44 1.71 9.56
CA PRO A 249 10.35 0.59 9.84
C PRO A 249 9.63 -0.76 9.92
N VAL A 250 8.40 -0.78 10.44
CA VAL A 250 7.56 -1.99 10.49
C VAL A 250 7.25 -2.44 9.06
N LEU A 251 6.78 -1.53 8.21
CA LEU A 251 6.47 -1.83 6.81
C LEU A 251 7.68 -2.34 6.03
N ARG A 252 8.83 -1.67 6.15
CA ARG A 252 10.06 -2.10 5.47
C ARG A 252 10.50 -3.48 5.93
N ARG A 253 10.30 -3.84 7.19
CA ARG A 253 10.65 -5.18 7.67
C ARG A 253 9.70 -6.24 7.12
N LEU A 254 8.41 -5.94 7.02
CA LEU A 254 7.38 -6.88 6.56
C LEU A 254 7.40 -7.06 5.04
N HIS A 255 7.61 -5.98 4.29
CA HIS A 255 7.37 -5.91 2.86
C HIS A 255 8.55 -5.28 2.11
N ASN A 256 9.55 -6.10 1.79
CA ASN A 256 10.71 -5.71 0.96
C ASN A 256 10.47 -6.07 -0.51
N ASN A 257 9.51 -5.41 -1.14
CA ASN A 257 9.17 -5.62 -2.53
C ASN A 257 8.67 -4.34 -3.20
N ILE A 258 8.64 -4.35 -4.53
CA ILE A 258 8.28 -3.21 -5.36
C ILE A 258 6.88 -2.63 -5.07
N ASP A 259 5.96 -3.41 -4.50
CA ASP A 259 4.62 -2.93 -4.18
C ASP A 259 4.63 -1.94 -3.01
N TRP A 260 5.64 -2.03 -2.14
CA TRP A 260 5.81 -1.19 -0.96
C TRP A 260 6.93 -0.16 -1.09
N GLU A 261 7.76 -0.27 -2.13
CA GLU A 261 8.95 0.56 -2.28
C GLU A 261 8.61 2.05 -2.49
N PHE A 262 7.49 2.35 -3.13
CA PHE A 262 7.09 3.74 -3.40
C PHE A 262 6.22 4.37 -2.33
N GLN A 263 5.98 3.66 -1.22
CA GLN A 263 5.15 4.17 -0.13
C GLN A 263 5.84 5.38 0.52
N SER A 264 5.26 6.54 0.23
CA SER A 264 5.83 7.84 0.54
C SER A 264 4.72 8.82 0.92
N MET A 265 4.95 10.13 0.80
CA MET A 265 3.90 11.15 0.93
C MET A 265 3.14 11.38 -0.39
N LEU A 266 3.43 10.59 -1.44
CA LEU A 266 2.73 10.68 -2.71
C LEU A 266 1.28 10.17 -2.55
N PRO A 267 0.32 10.75 -3.30
CA PRO A 267 -1.04 10.24 -3.35
C PRO A 267 -1.10 8.78 -3.84
N ALA A 268 -2.05 8.00 -3.32
CA ALA A 268 -2.21 6.58 -3.68
C ALA A 268 -2.33 6.31 -5.20
N PRO A 269 -3.01 7.15 -6.02
CA PRO A 269 -3.01 6.99 -7.48
C PRO A 269 -1.63 7.06 -8.12
N GLU A 270 -0.76 7.94 -7.65
CA GLU A 270 0.61 8.08 -8.16
C GLU A 270 1.45 6.87 -7.77
N VAL A 271 1.34 6.42 -6.51
CA VAL A 271 1.98 5.18 -6.04
C VAL A 271 1.51 3.98 -6.84
N SER A 272 0.20 3.87 -7.11
CA SER A 272 -0.38 2.83 -7.97
C SER A 272 0.23 2.85 -9.37
N ALA A 273 0.32 4.02 -10.00
CA ALA A 273 0.93 4.17 -11.32
C ALA A 273 2.39 3.69 -11.33
N LYS A 274 3.20 4.08 -10.34
CA LYS A 274 4.62 3.65 -10.22
C LYS A 274 4.75 2.14 -9.99
N VAL A 275 3.95 1.56 -9.09
CA VAL A 275 3.96 0.11 -8.84
C VAL A 275 3.61 -0.66 -10.13
N ARG A 276 2.56 -0.25 -10.85
CA ARG A 276 2.16 -0.90 -12.11
C ARG A 276 3.22 -0.76 -13.18
N TYR A 277 3.79 0.43 -13.32
CA TYR A 277 4.88 0.71 -14.26
C TYR A 277 6.09 -0.20 -14.01
N TYR A 278 6.61 -0.23 -12.78
CA TYR A 278 7.82 -1.00 -12.49
C TYR A 278 7.59 -2.51 -12.47
N ARG A 279 6.38 -2.99 -12.14
CA ARG A 279 6.03 -4.41 -12.36
C ARG A 279 6.17 -4.79 -13.83
N ALA A 280 5.62 -3.98 -14.74
CA ALA A 280 5.69 -4.22 -16.18
C ALA A 280 7.13 -4.12 -16.72
N VAL A 281 7.91 -3.14 -16.24
CA VAL A 281 9.34 -3.01 -16.57
C VAL A 281 10.12 -4.25 -16.14
N ILE A 282 9.92 -4.72 -14.90
CA ILE A 282 10.59 -5.92 -14.39
C ILE A 282 10.22 -7.15 -15.23
N GLU A 283 8.93 -7.34 -15.54
CA GLU A 283 8.48 -8.44 -16.38
C GLU A 283 9.12 -8.41 -17.78
N GLN A 284 9.17 -7.22 -18.40
CA GLN A 284 9.82 -7.04 -19.70
C GLN A 284 11.33 -7.33 -19.61
N CYS A 285 12.01 -6.85 -18.57
CA CYS A 285 13.43 -7.12 -18.34
C CYS A 285 13.71 -8.62 -18.23
N VAL A 286 12.89 -9.35 -17.47
CA VAL A 286 13.02 -10.81 -17.33
C VAL A 286 12.80 -11.50 -18.68
N LYS A 287 11.75 -11.12 -19.42
CA LYS A 287 11.42 -11.71 -20.73
C LYS A 287 12.52 -11.46 -21.78
N ALA A 288 13.10 -10.26 -21.79
CA ALA A 288 14.13 -9.87 -22.75
C ALA A 288 15.55 -10.30 -22.33
N GLY A 289 15.74 -10.81 -21.12
CA GLY A 289 17.07 -11.08 -20.56
C GLY A 289 17.87 -9.81 -20.27
N THR A 290 17.20 -8.68 -20.05
CA THR A 290 17.82 -7.41 -19.68
C THR A 290 18.54 -7.57 -18.34
N GLY A 291 19.74 -7.01 -18.25
CA GLY A 291 20.52 -7.01 -17.01
C GLY A 291 21.10 -8.37 -16.61
N ARG A 292 21.17 -9.32 -17.54
CA ARG A 292 21.75 -10.64 -17.29
C ARG A 292 23.20 -10.52 -16.84
N LEU A 293 23.54 -11.14 -15.70
CA LEU A 293 24.88 -11.02 -15.12
C LEU A 293 25.95 -11.83 -15.88
N ALA A 294 25.61 -13.00 -16.41
CA ALA A 294 26.59 -13.92 -17.02
C ALA A 294 27.46 -13.27 -18.13
N PRO A 295 26.91 -12.52 -19.10
CA PRO A 295 27.72 -11.86 -20.14
C PRO A 295 28.75 -10.86 -19.61
N VAL A 296 28.44 -10.17 -18.50
CA VAL A 296 29.33 -9.13 -17.92
C VAL A 296 30.23 -9.66 -16.82
N TRP A 297 29.98 -10.88 -16.33
CA TRP A 297 30.63 -11.42 -15.14
C TRP A 297 32.16 -11.46 -15.20
N PRO A 298 32.82 -11.87 -16.31
CA PRO A 298 34.28 -11.88 -16.39
C PRO A 298 34.92 -10.50 -16.16
N TRP A 299 34.22 -9.44 -16.55
CA TRP A 299 34.65 -8.07 -16.27
C TRP A 299 34.24 -7.65 -14.85
N LEU A 300 32.99 -7.92 -14.45
CA LEU A 300 32.44 -7.49 -13.16
C LEU A 300 33.16 -8.13 -11.97
N ALA A 301 33.44 -9.44 -12.01
CA ALA A 301 34.05 -10.19 -10.91
C ALA A 301 35.42 -9.62 -10.49
N ARG A 302 36.18 -9.06 -11.43
CA ARG A 302 37.48 -8.39 -11.15
C ARG A 302 37.33 -7.08 -10.37
N LYS A 303 36.12 -6.53 -10.29
CA LYS A 303 35.80 -5.28 -9.59
C LYS A 303 35.05 -5.51 -8.29
N LEU A 304 34.47 -6.70 -8.09
CA LEU A 304 33.78 -7.02 -6.85
C LEU A 304 34.81 -7.22 -5.73
N PRO A 305 34.53 -6.74 -4.50
CA PRO A 305 35.32 -7.09 -3.35
C PRO A 305 35.24 -8.61 -3.10
N PRO A 306 36.24 -9.20 -2.42
CA PRO A 306 36.21 -10.62 -2.05
C PRO A 306 35.16 -10.95 -0.97
N THR A 307 34.55 -9.94 -0.34
CA THR A 307 33.51 -10.12 0.70
C THR A 307 32.10 -9.98 0.13
N GLY A 308 31.11 -10.60 0.79
CA GLY A 308 29.68 -10.52 0.47
C GLY A 308 29.00 -9.17 0.66
N GLN A 309 29.73 -8.10 0.97
CA GLN A 309 29.16 -6.76 1.19
C GLN A 309 28.85 -6.06 -0.14
N VAL A 310 28.05 -6.72 -1.00
CA VAL A 310 27.65 -6.20 -2.31
C VAL A 310 26.16 -6.37 -2.52
N LEU A 311 25.57 -5.44 -3.28
CA LEU A 311 24.24 -5.58 -3.87
C LEU A 311 24.39 -5.74 -5.38
N LEU A 312 23.82 -6.80 -5.95
CA LEU A 312 23.76 -7.03 -7.39
C LEU A 312 22.32 -6.92 -7.90
N ILE A 313 22.07 -5.99 -8.81
CA ILE A 313 20.74 -5.72 -9.41
C ILE A 313 20.80 -6.12 -10.89
N GLY A 314 19.92 -7.04 -11.30
CA GLY A 314 19.93 -7.61 -12.65
C GLY A 314 19.12 -8.89 -12.75
N THR A 315 19.56 -9.81 -13.61
CA THR A 315 18.94 -11.13 -13.80
C THR A 315 19.97 -12.26 -13.89
N GLY A 316 19.58 -13.46 -13.50
CA GLY A 316 20.39 -14.66 -13.73
C GLY A 316 21.60 -14.78 -12.80
N THR A 317 21.44 -14.41 -11.53
CA THR A 317 22.48 -14.58 -10.50
C THR A 317 22.85 -16.05 -10.28
N GLY A 318 21.92 -16.98 -10.51
CA GLY A 318 22.20 -18.42 -10.48
C GLY A 318 23.14 -18.94 -11.58
N GLU A 319 23.47 -18.11 -12.57
CA GLU A 319 24.37 -18.46 -13.67
C GLU A 319 25.84 -18.07 -13.39
N VAL A 320 26.09 -17.38 -12.28
CA VAL A 320 27.39 -16.82 -11.94
C VAL A 320 27.75 -17.11 -10.48
N PRO A 321 29.05 -17.18 -10.13
CA PRO A 321 29.49 -17.42 -8.75
C PRO A 321 29.34 -16.16 -7.88
N VAL A 322 28.09 -15.83 -7.50
CA VAL A 322 27.80 -14.69 -6.61
C VAL A 322 28.51 -14.86 -5.26
N PRO A 323 29.16 -13.80 -4.72
CA PRO A 323 29.78 -13.86 -3.41
C PRO A 323 28.79 -14.26 -2.30
N GLU A 324 29.24 -15.13 -1.39
CA GLU A 324 28.45 -15.52 -0.23
C GLU A 324 28.09 -14.31 0.63
N GLY A 325 26.81 -14.17 0.98
CA GLY A 325 26.29 -13.04 1.77
C GLY A 325 25.93 -11.79 0.95
N ALA A 326 26.10 -11.81 -0.37
CA ALA A 326 25.62 -10.74 -1.26
C ALA A 326 24.10 -10.58 -1.17
N LEU A 327 23.66 -9.32 -1.22
CA LEU A 327 22.28 -9.01 -1.53
C LEU A 327 22.08 -9.03 -3.04
N THR A 328 20.94 -9.49 -3.49
CA THR A 328 20.57 -9.47 -4.91
C THR A 328 19.21 -8.87 -5.10
N PHE A 329 19.02 -8.12 -6.18
CA PHE A 329 17.72 -7.90 -6.80
C PHE A 329 17.73 -8.62 -8.14
N ASP A 330 17.64 -9.95 -8.08
CA ASP A 330 17.51 -10.84 -9.23
C ASP A 330 16.04 -11.09 -9.52
N TYR A 331 15.56 -10.49 -10.61
CA TYR A 331 14.17 -10.61 -11.02
C TYR A 331 13.84 -11.96 -11.68
N GLN A 332 14.83 -12.76 -12.05
CA GLN A 332 14.64 -14.11 -12.60
C GLN A 332 14.57 -15.18 -11.50
N ALA A 333 15.09 -14.89 -10.31
CA ALA A 333 15.00 -15.74 -9.13
C ALA A 333 13.82 -15.33 -8.24
N PRO A 334 13.18 -16.26 -7.50
CA PRO A 334 12.15 -15.90 -6.54
C PRO A 334 12.71 -15.01 -5.42
N PRO A 335 11.88 -14.14 -4.80
CA PRO A 335 12.31 -13.34 -3.66
C PRO A 335 12.58 -14.22 -2.42
N GLY A 336 13.46 -13.78 -1.53
CA GLY A 336 13.90 -14.51 -0.34
C GLY A 336 14.78 -13.67 0.58
N SER A 337 15.41 -14.29 1.57
CA SER A 337 16.15 -13.59 2.65
C SER A 337 17.38 -12.79 2.19
N GLY A 338 17.89 -13.05 0.98
CA GLY A 338 18.98 -12.28 0.36
C GLY A 338 18.66 -11.78 -1.05
N ASN A 339 17.48 -12.13 -1.60
CA ASN A 339 17.03 -11.69 -2.92
C ASN A 339 15.74 -10.89 -2.80
N TYR A 340 15.74 -9.61 -3.17
CA TYR A 340 14.55 -8.76 -3.08
C TYR A 340 14.12 -8.28 -4.46
N HIS A 341 12.83 -8.19 -4.71
CA HIS A 341 12.31 -7.62 -5.94
C HIS A 341 11.99 -6.14 -5.74
N LEU A 342 13.06 -5.36 -5.57
CA LEU A 342 13.06 -3.90 -5.43
C LEU A 342 13.76 -3.27 -6.64
N ILE A 343 13.52 -1.99 -6.93
CA ILE A 343 14.27 -1.21 -7.92
C ILE A 343 15.48 -0.47 -7.31
N GLY A 344 15.52 -0.33 -5.98
CA GLY A 344 16.65 0.18 -5.22
C GLY A 344 16.54 1.62 -4.74
N VAL A 345 15.34 2.21 -4.75
CA VAL A 345 15.10 3.50 -4.06
C VAL A 345 14.92 3.32 -2.55
N ASN A 346 14.77 2.07 -2.07
CA ASN A 346 14.93 1.70 -0.67
C ASN A 346 15.80 0.45 -0.52
N ILE A 347 17.11 0.61 -0.35
CA ILE A 347 18.03 -0.53 -0.20
C ILE A 347 18.00 -1.00 1.26
N PRO A 348 17.74 -2.30 1.53
CA PRO A 348 17.66 -2.85 2.89
C PRO A 348 19.05 -3.06 3.53
N ALA A 349 19.89 -2.03 3.48
CA ALA A 349 21.23 -2.00 4.08
C ALA A 349 21.49 -0.69 4.81
N GLY A 350 22.21 -0.77 5.93
CA GLY A 350 22.65 0.39 6.71
C GLY A 350 23.57 1.31 5.89
N GLY A 351 23.75 2.55 6.36
CA GLY A 351 24.65 3.50 5.70
C GLY A 351 26.10 2.97 5.67
N GLY A 352 26.70 2.93 4.48
CA GLY A 352 28.05 2.39 4.27
C GLY A 352 28.21 0.89 4.57
N ALA A 353 27.12 0.14 4.72
CA ALA A 353 27.19 -1.29 5.04
C ALA A 353 27.67 -2.15 3.86
N LEU A 354 27.58 -1.63 2.64
CA LEU A 354 28.02 -2.28 1.43
C LEU A 354 29.31 -1.64 0.89
N ASN A 355 30.17 -2.44 0.30
CA ASN A 355 31.30 -1.95 -0.47
C ASN A 355 30.87 -1.50 -1.87
N ARG A 356 29.91 -2.22 -2.48
CA ARG A 356 29.48 -1.95 -3.85
C ARG A 356 27.98 -2.22 -4.05
N VAL A 357 27.31 -1.31 -4.74
CA VAL A 357 26.02 -1.57 -5.41
C VAL A 357 26.29 -1.66 -6.90
N VAL A 358 25.80 -2.70 -7.56
CA VAL A 358 25.95 -2.91 -9.01
C VAL A 358 24.57 -3.02 -9.62
N SER A 359 24.31 -2.25 -10.68
CA SER A 359 23.10 -2.42 -11.50
C SER A 359 23.51 -2.68 -12.94
N VAL A 360 23.11 -3.83 -13.48
CA VAL A 360 23.39 -4.22 -14.86
C VAL A 360 22.15 -3.94 -15.69
N ASP A 361 22.23 -2.94 -16.55
CA ASP A 361 21.19 -2.43 -17.47
C ASP A 361 19.83 -2.00 -16.86
N VAL A 362 19.41 -2.54 -15.70
CA VAL A 362 18.12 -2.24 -15.05
C VAL A 362 18.02 -0.77 -14.66
N TRP A 363 19.12 -0.15 -14.22
CA TRP A 363 19.18 1.28 -13.92
C TRP A 363 18.75 2.17 -15.10
N ARG A 364 18.88 1.67 -16.34
CA ARG A 364 18.48 2.39 -17.56
C ARG A 364 16.96 2.48 -17.72
N CYS A 365 16.24 1.61 -17.02
CA CYS A 365 14.79 1.49 -17.05
C CYS A 365 14.13 2.31 -15.92
N LEU A 366 14.92 2.98 -15.08
CA LEU A 366 14.40 3.85 -14.03
C LEU A 366 13.98 5.19 -14.64
N GLN A 367 12.81 5.67 -14.23
CA GLN A 367 12.39 7.05 -14.51
C GLN A 367 13.40 8.02 -13.88
N TRP A 368 13.53 9.22 -14.45
CA TRP A 368 14.57 10.17 -14.05
C TRP A 368 14.64 10.42 -12.53
N HIS A 369 13.49 10.66 -11.89
CA HIS A 369 13.43 10.92 -10.45
C HIS A 369 13.82 9.68 -9.64
N ASP A 370 13.36 8.49 -10.04
CA ASP A 370 13.72 7.23 -9.38
C ASP A 370 15.18 6.84 -9.58
N LEU A 371 15.78 7.17 -10.73
CA LEU A 371 17.22 7.03 -10.94
C LEU A 371 18.00 7.94 -10.00
N CYS A 372 17.55 9.18 -9.82
CA CYS A 372 18.16 10.11 -8.88
C CYS A 372 18.07 9.56 -7.45
N ASP A 373 16.88 9.11 -7.03
CA ASP A 373 16.66 8.54 -5.69
C ASP A 373 17.47 7.26 -5.48
N PHE A 374 17.50 6.37 -6.49
CA PHE A 374 18.33 5.17 -6.49
C PHE A 374 19.81 5.51 -6.29
N LEU A 375 20.34 6.51 -6.99
CA LEU A 375 21.76 6.88 -6.84
C LEU A 375 22.07 7.46 -5.46
N HIS A 376 21.18 8.29 -4.89
CA HIS A 376 21.35 8.78 -3.51
C HIS A 376 21.29 7.62 -2.51
N GLU A 377 20.32 6.72 -2.66
CA GLU A 377 20.15 5.58 -1.78
C GLU A 377 21.30 4.58 -1.90
N ALA A 378 21.75 4.29 -3.13
CA ALA A 378 22.87 3.40 -3.40
C ALA A 378 24.20 3.96 -2.91
N THR A 379 24.43 5.27 -3.02
CA THR A 379 25.63 5.93 -2.44
C THR A 379 25.55 6.10 -0.93
N ARG A 380 24.34 6.17 -0.34
CA ARG A 380 24.16 6.05 1.11
C ARG A 380 24.53 4.63 1.58
N ALA A 381 24.05 3.61 0.89
CA ALA A 381 24.24 2.22 1.28
C ALA A 381 25.66 1.69 1.00
N ALA A 382 26.34 2.22 -0.03
CA ALA A 382 27.61 1.69 -0.49
C ALA A 382 28.70 2.74 -0.77
N VAL A 383 29.96 2.32 -0.60
CA VAL A 383 31.15 3.15 -0.94
C VAL A 383 31.20 3.48 -2.44
N GLN A 384 30.77 2.54 -3.29
CA GLN A 384 30.76 2.72 -4.75
C GLN A 384 29.51 2.16 -5.38
N VAL A 385 28.95 2.90 -6.33
CA VAL A 385 27.89 2.41 -7.21
C VAL A 385 28.49 2.16 -8.59
N LEU A 386 28.18 1.02 -9.18
CA LEU A 386 28.62 0.64 -10.52
C LEU A 386 27.40 0.39 -11.41
N LEU A 387 27.15 1.31 -12.33
CA LEU A 387 26.16 1.12 -13.38
C LEU A 387 26.84 0.45 -14.57
N VAL A 388 26.36 -0.71 -14.97
CA VAL A 388 26.90 -1.48 -16.09
C VAL A 388 25.93 -1.36 -17.25
N HIS A 389 26.44 -0.92 -18.39
CA HIS A 389 25.73 -0.88 -19.66
C HIS A 389 26.30 -1.95 -20.57
N THR A 390 25.42 -2.75 -21.18
CA THR A 390 25.78 -3.70 -22.22
C THR A 390 25.23 -3.25 -23.58
N ALA A 391 26.13 -3.20 -24.58
CA ALA A 391 25.75 -2.87 -25.94
C ALA A 391 24.86 -3.98 -26.51
N GLY A 392 23.72 -3.59 -27.06
CA GLY A 392 22.76 -4.53 -27.64
C GLY A 392 21.80 -5.18 -26.64
N ALA A 393 21.88 -4.87 -25.34
CA ALA A 393 20.82 -5.26 -24.41
C ALA A 393 19.49 -4.65 -24.85
N GLU A 394 18.50 -5.52 -25.01
CA GLU A 394 17.12 -5.11 -25.14
C GLU A 394 16.65 -4.52 -23.79
N VAL A 395 16.03 -3.36 -23.84
CA VAL A 395 15.46 -2.63 -22.68
C VAL A 395 14.05 -2.17 -23.06
N PRO A 396 13.18 -1.78 -22.12
CA PRO A 396 11.89 -1.15 -22.38
C PRO A 396 11.98 0.09 -23.28
N HIS A 397 10.91 0.40 -24.03
CA HIS A 397 10.90 1.47 -25.07
C HIS A 397 11.30 2.86 -24.54
N ASP A 398 10.99 3.10 -23.29
CA ASP A 398 11.15 4.31 -22.50
C ASP A 398 12.44 4.34 -21.64
N ALA A 399 13.25 3.28 -21.72
CA ALA A 399 14.56 3.23 -21.08
C ALA A 399 15.65 3.96 -21.88
N MET A 400 16.72 4.40 -21.20
CA MET A 400 17.91 4.96 -21.84
C MET A 400 18.61 3.92 -22.74
N ARG A 401 18.95 4.28 -23.98
CA ARG A 401 19.41 3.37 -25.05
C ARG A 401 20.67 3.83 -25.76
N THR A 402 20.83 5.11 -25.97
CA THR A 402 21.81 5.69 -26.87
C THR A 402 23.05 6.18 -26.12
N PRO A 403 24.23 6.20 -26.78
CA PRO A 403 25.40 6.84 -26.21
C PRO A 403 25.17 8.31 -25.80
N ALA A 404 24.39 9.05 -26.59
CA ALA A 404 24.08 10.46 -26.30
C ALA A 404 23.28 10.66 -25.00
N GLU A 405 22.36 9.73 -24.67
CA GLU A 405 21.63 9.73 -23.40
C GLU A 405 22.56 9.44 -22.22
N ILE A 406 23.48 8.49 -22.37
CA ILE A 406 24.51 8.21 -21.36
C ILE A 406 25.40 9.43 -21.15
N ASP A 407 25.87 10.07 -22.22
CA ASP A 407 26.66 11.30 -22.14
C ASP A 407 25.91 12.43 -21.43
N TYR A 408 24.61 12.56 -21.68
CA TYR A 408 23.75 13.50 -20.97
C TYR A 408 23.68 13.18 -19.48
N LEU A 409 23.41 11.92 -19.12
CA LEU A 409 23.37 11.47 -17.74
C LEU A 409 24.68 11.80 -17.00
N LEU A 410 25.83 11.49 -17.60
CA LEU A 410 27.13 11.77 -16.98
C LEU A 410 27.32 13.26 -16.65
N ARG A 411 26.91 14.15 -17.57
CA ARG A 411 26.94 15.61 -17.34
C ARG A 411 25.97 16.03 -16.25
N ALA A 412 24.78 15.44 -16.22
CA ALA A 412 23.76 15.74 -15.22
C ALA A 412 24.14 15.25 -13.81
N LEU A 413 24.86 14.14 -13.69
CA LEU A 413 25.34 13.61 -12.41
C LEU A 413 26.57 14.33 -11.86
N ALA A 414 27.41 14.89 -12.74
CA ALA A 414 28.69 15.49 -12.38
C ALA A 414 28.65 16.55 -11.26
N PRO A 415 27.60 17.40 -11.11
CA PRO A 415 27.51 18.34 -10.01
C PRO A 415 27.38 17.68 -8.63
N ALA A 416 26.63 16.58 -8.54
CA ALA A 416 26.32 15.91 -7.27
C ALA A 416 27.29 14.77 -6.93
N PHE A 417 27.85 14.12 -7.94
CA PHE A 417 28.65 12.90 -7.78
C PHE A 417 30.03 13.01 -8.42
N HIS A 418 30.97 12.19 -7.95
CA HIS A 418 32.18 11.88 -8.70
C HIS A 418 31.88 10.67 -9.60
N VAL A 419 32.03 10.87 -10.91
CA VAL A 419 31.68 9.88 -11.93
C VAL A 419 32.89 9.55 -12.78
N THR A 420 33.18 8.26 -12.96
CA THR A 420 34.21 7.77 -13.88
C THR A 420 33.63 6.73 -14.83
N VAL A 421 34.13 6.70 -16.07
CA VAL A 421 33.65 5.79 -17.12
C VAL A 421 34.80 4.92 -17.60
N GLU A 422 34.52 3.63 -17.75
CA GLU A 422 35.45 2.63 -18.26
C GLU A 422 34.79 1.84 -19.39
N HIS A 423 35.44 1.79 -20.55
CA HIS A 423 35.01 0.96 -21.68
C HIS A 423 35.87 -0.30 -21.72
N ALA A 424 35.25 -1.46 -21.53
CA ALA A 424 35.97 -2.70 -21.25
C ALA A 424 36.20 -3.61 -22.48
N GLY A 425 35.99 -3.10 -23.70
CA GLY A 425 35.83 -3.95 -24.88
C GLY A 425 34.53 -4.76 -24.82
N SER A 426 34.23 -5.56 -25.86
CA SER A 426 33.01 -6.41 -25.91
C SER A 426 31.66 -5.68 -25.74
N GLY A 427 31.61 -4.36 -25.95
CA GLY A 427 30.37 -3.58 -25.80
C GLY A 427 29.97 -3.26 -24.34
N ILE A 428 30.87 -3.45 -23.37
CA ILE A 428 30.60 -3.14 -21.96
C ILE A 428 31.11 -1.74 -21.61
N THR A 429 30.24 -0.94 -21.01
CA THR A 429 30.59 0.35 -20.41
C THR A 429 30.23 0.33 -18.93
N GLY A 430 31.23 0.55 -18.07
CA GLY A 430 31.07 0.68 -16.62
C GLY A 430 31.11 2.15 -16.20
N ILE A 431 30.09 2.59 -15.47
CA ILE A 431 30.01 3.94 -14.90
C ILE A 431 30.11 3.80 -13.38
N THR A 432 31.19 4.28 -12.79
CA THR A 432 31.35 4.31 -11.34
C THR A 432 30.86 5.64 -10.80
N VAL A 433 29.96 5.61 -9.83
CA VAL A 433 29.39 6.78 -9.16
C VAL A 433 29.76 6.73 -7.67
N ARG A 434 30.23 7.85 -7.14
CA ARG A 434 30.55 8.05 -5.72
C ARG A 434 30.02 9.38 -5.23
N GLN A 435 29.64 9.45 -3.96
CA GLN A 435 29.29 10.72 -3.32
C GLN A 435 30.52 11.64 -3.31
N ARG A 436 30.32 12.94 -3.59
CA ARG A 436 31.36 13.94 -3.35
C ARG A 436 31.54 14.09 -1.83
N ALA A 437 32.79 14.17 -1.37
CA ALA A 437 33.04 14.63 0.00
C ALA A 437 32.50 16.06 0.11
N GLY A 438 31.57 16.28 1.04
CA GLY A 438 30.95 17.58 1.30
C GLY A 438 31.91 18.58 1.93
#